data_AF-A0A2C9JZJ8-F1
#
_entry.id   AF-A0A2C9JZJ8-F1
#
_cell.length_a   1.000
_cell.length_b   1.000
_cell.length_c   1.000
_cell.angle_alpha   90.00
_cell.angle_beta   90.00
_cell.angle_gamma   90.00
#
_symmetry.space_group_name_H-M   'P 1'
#
loop_
_entity.id
_entity.type
_entity.pdbx_description
1 polymer ?
#
loop_
_entity_poly.entity_id
_entity_poly.type
_entity_poly.pdbx_seq_one_letter_code
_entity_poly.pdbx_strand_id
1 'polypeptide(L)'
;YDYSIELQVFLHLLSRCFVCNGSGRIECYKCKGRASLRWYIELKITWKNHLEDHIVERTALPDELIRTVSGEVAFEETYPRVWPINHFPESEINAASNTLVSKHKSAFPTERILMQRHRVRIVPVTQVAYSYKDMNSCFFVYGFEHRVHAPDYPAKCCCGCTVI
;
A
#
# COMPACT_ATOMS: atom_id res chain seq x y z
N TYR A 1 -4.38 -3.32 1.40
CA TYR A 1 -3.78 -4.65 1.16
C TYR A 1 -2.28 -4.50 1.10
N ASP A 2 -1.61 -4.56 2.25
CA ASP A 2 -0.16 -4.49 2.37
C ASP A 2 0.33 -5.94 2.48
N TYR A 3 0.46 -6.61 1.34
CA TYR A 3 0.98 -7.98 1.30
C TYR A 3 2.48 -7.92 1.12
N SER A 4 3.22 -8.36 2.12
CA SER A 4 4.65 -8.62 2.01
C SER A 4 4.88 -10.11 1.80
N ILE A 5 5.57 -10.48 0.73
CA ILE A 5 6.03 -11.87 0.52
C ILE A 5 7.50 -11.94 0.90
N GLU A 6 7.85 -12.86 1.79
CA GLU A 6 9.24 -13.15 2.17
C GLU A 6 9.66 -14.50 1.59
N LEU A 7 10.80 -14.52 0.90
CA LEU A 7 11.46 -15.74 0.43
C LEU A 7 12.83 -15.85 1.08
N GLN A 8 13.13 -17.03 1.64
CA GLN A 8 14.41 -17.36 2.24
C GLN A 8 15.13 -18.38 1.38
N VAL A 9 16.32 -18.01 0.90
CA VAL A 9 17.19 -18.89 0.11
C VAL A 9 18.46 -19.17 0.89
N PHE A 10 18.77 -20.47 1.06
CA PHE A 10 19.96 -20.93 1.75
C PHE A 10 20.96 -21.51 0.75
N LEU A 11 22.10 -20.86 0.56
CA LEU A 11 23.21 -21.42 -0.20
C LEU A 11 24.15 -22.15 0.76
N HIS A 12 24.17 -23.49 0.70
CA HIS A 12 25.03 -24.29 1.55
C HIS A 12 26.45 -24.38 1.01
N LEU A 13 27.42 -24.17 1.90
CA LEU A 13 28.85 -24.25 1.59
C LEU A 13 29.52 -25.22 2.55
N LEU A 14 30.35 -26.11 2.02
CA LEU A 14 31.21 -26.95 2.82
C LEU A 14 32.62 -26.39 2.78
N SER A 15 33.19 -26.12 3.95
CA SER A 15 34.57 -25.63 4.08
C SER A 15 35.38 -26.56 4.96
N ARG A 16 36.69 -26.62 4.75
CA ARG A 16 37.58 -27.33 5.68
C ARG A 16 37.49 -26.67 7.05
N CYS A 17 37.43 -27.48 8.10
CA CYS A 17 37.47 -26.95 9.45
C CYS A 17 38.81 -26.25 9.68
N PHE A 18 38.79 -24.94 9.92
CA PHE A 18 39.99 -24.14 10.13
C PHE A 18 40.74 -24.45 11.43
N VAL A 19 40.10 -25.16 12.38
CA VAL A 19 40.74 -25.54 13.64
C VAL A 19 41.61 -26.78 13.48
N CYS A 20 41.13 -27.80 12.76
CA CYS A 20 41.89 -29.03 12.51
C CYS A 20 42.47 -29.11 11.09
N ASN A 21 42.35 -28.04 10.31
CA ASN A 21 42.74 -27.95 8.89
C ASN A 21 42.20 -29.09 8.00
N GLY A 22 41.07 -29.68 8.38
CA GLY A 22 40.49 -30.84 7.70
C GLY A 22 41.17 -32.18 8.01
N SER A 23 41.98 -32.27 9.06
CA SER A 23 42.67 -33.51 9.44
C SER A 23 41.72 -34.64 9.84
N GLY A 24 40.75 -34.36 10.74
CA GLY A 24 39.81 -35.37 11.25
C GLY A 24 40.42 -36.52 12.07
N ARG A 25 41.74 -36.54 12.30
CA ARG A 25 42.46 -37.65 12.96
C ARG A 25 42.21 -37.75 14.47
N ILE A 26 41.96 -36.62 15.12
CA ILE A 26 41.49 -36.53 16.50
C ILE A 26 40.16 -35.78 16.51
N GLU A 27 39.31 -36.04 17.50
CA GLU A 27 38.02 -35.37 17.61
C GLU A 27 38.24 -33.86 17.82
N CYS A 28 38.02 -33.09 16.75
CA CYS A 28 38.08 -31.64 16.82
C CYS A 28 36.82 -31.12 17.52
N TYR A 29 36.98 -30.33 18.58
CA TYR A 29 35.85 -29.79 19.34
C TYR A 29 34.87 -28.95 18.49
N LYS A 30 35.34 -28.36 17.38
CA LYS A 30 34.54 -27.46 16.53
C LYS A 30 33.77 -28.17 15.43
N CYS A 31 34.41 -29.06 14.67
CA CYS A 31 33.73 -29.84 13.62
C CYS A 31 33.26 -31.22 14.09
N LYS A 32 33.52 -31.60 15.36
CA LYS A 32 33.17 -32.88 15.98
C LYS A 32 33.62 -34.07 15.13
N GLY A 33 34.90 -34.03 14.73
CA GLY A 33 35.53 -35.06 13.89
C GLY A 33 35.20 -35.02 12.40
N ARG A 34 34.23 -34.20 11.94
CA ARG A 34 33.78 -34.19 10.52
C ARG A 34 34.77 -33.60 9.50
N ALA A 35 35.91 -33.08 9.96
CA ALA A 35 36.93 -32.39 9.15
C ALA A 35 36.44 -31.17 8.33
N SER A 36 35.14 -30.88 8.35
CA SER A 36 34.49 -29.83 7.57
C SER A 36 33.45 -29.10 8.41
N LEU A 37 33.20 -27.85 8.06
CA LEU A 37 32.14 -27.02 8.62
C LEU A 37 31.17 -26.66 7.51
N ARG A 38 29.88 -26.82 7.79
CA ARG A 38 28.80 -26.42 6.90
C ARG A 38 28.41 -24.99 7.24
N TRP A 39 28.51 -24.12 6.25
CA TRP A 39 28.05 -22.75 6.31
C TRP A 39 26.82 -22.59 5.42
N TYR A 40 26.09 -21.50 5.63
CA TYR A 40 25.10 -21.06 4.68
C TYR A 40 25.15 -19.55 4.54
N ILE A 41 24.80 -19.06 3.36
CA ILE A 41 24.41 -17.67 3.15
C ILE A 41 22.88 -17.68 3.09
N GLU A 42 22.26 -16.89 3.96
CA GLU A 42 20.81 -16.68 3.97
C GLU A 42 20.50 -15.37 3.24
N LEU A 43 19.75 -15.49 2.14
CA LEU A 43 19.21 -14.35 1.42
C LEU A 43 17.73 -14.22 1.75
N LYS A 44 17.34 -13.05 2.29
CA LYS A 44 15.94 -12.68 2.53
C LYS A 44 15.48 -11.73 1.45
N ILE A 45 14.51 -12.14 0.65
CA ILE A 45 13.91 -11.32 -0.39
C ILE A 45 12.51 -10.92 0.06
N THR A 46 12.27 -9.63 0.22
CA THR A 46 10.96 -9.08 0.60
C THR A 46 10.36 -8.32 -0.57
N TRP A 47 9.14 -8.68 -0.95
CA TRP A 47 8.35 -7.98 -1.95
C TRP A 47 7.31 -7.14 -1.23
N LYS A 48 7.34 -5.82 -1.40
CA LYS A 48 6.42 -4.89 -0.74
C LYS A 48 5.85 -3.89 -1.75
N ASN A 49 4.56 -3.59 -1.60
CA ASN A 49 3.89 -2.53 -2.35
C ASN A 49 3.74 -1.29 -1.48
N HIS A 50 4.47 -0.23 -1.79
CA HIS A 50 4.30 1.05 -1.13
C HIS A 50 3.17 1.83 -1.81
N LEU A 51 2.08 2.05 -1.08
CA LEU A 51 0.90 2.77 -1.54
C LEU A 51 0.92 4.18 -0.97
N GLU A 52 0.65 5.16 -1.81
CA GLU A 52 0.41 6.55 -1.41
C GLU A 52 -0.67 7.13 -2.33
N ASP A 53 -1.53 7.97 -1.76
CA ASP A 53 -2.62 8.61 -2.48
C ASP A 53 -2.75 10.09 -2.11
N HIS A 54 -3.47 10.82 -2.94
CA HIS A 54 -3.92 12.17 -2.69
C HIS A 54 -5.38 12.25 -3.14
N ILE A 55 -6.24 12.83 -2.32
CA ILE A 55 -7.67 12.92 -2.55
C ILE A 55 -8.01 14.40 -2.70
N VAL A 56 -8.65 14.73 -3.82
CA VAL A 56 -9.24 16.04 -4.07
C VAL A 56 -10.75 15.88 -3.87
N GLU A 57 -11.21 16.14 -2.65
CA GLU A 57 -12.62 16.12 -2.27
C GLU A 57 -13.04 17.53 -1.83
N ARG A 58 -14.14 18.04 -2.39
CA ARG A 58 -14.59 19.43 -2.18
C ARG A 58 -15.78 19.54 -1.24
N THR A 59 -16.30 18.41 -0.78
CA THR A 59 -17.41 18.33 0.17
C THR A 59 -16.92 18.07 1.60
N ALA A 60 -17.85 17.95 2.56
CA ALA A 60 -17.52 17.56 3.94
C ALA A 60 -17.43 16.02 4.13
N LEU A 61 -17.43 15.25 3.04
CA LEU A 61 -17.31 13.79 3.11
C LEU A 61 -15.87 13.39 3.51
N PRO A 62 -15.67 12.54 4.54
CA PRO A 62 -14.34 12.13 4.93
C PRO A 62 -13.59 11.33 3.85
N ASP A 63 -12.34 11.72 3.59
CA ASP A 63 -11.41 11.07 2.63
C ASP A 63 -11.28 9.56 2.82
N GLU A 64 -11.30 9.07 4.06
CA GLU A 64 -11.21 7.65 4.36
C GLU A 64 -12.33 6.84 3.70
N LEU A 65 -13.52 7.42 3.56
CA LEU A 65 -14.65 6.77 2.90
C LEU A 65 -14.41 6.65 1.39
N ILE A 66 -13.82 7.66 0.77
CA ILE A 66 -13.44 7.68 -0.66
C ILE A 66 -12.44 6.58 -1.01
N ARG A 67 -11.53 6.25 -0.09
CA ARG A 67 -10.55 5.16 -0.27
C ARG A 67 -11.18 3.78 -0.37
N THR A 68 -12.38 3.59 0.19
CA THR A 68 -13.02 2.28 0.33
C THR A 68 -14.05 1.93 -0.75
N VAL A 69 -14.34 2.87 -1.65
CA VAL A 69 -15.31 2.71 -2.75
C VAL A 69 -14.62 2.64 -4.10
N SER A 70 -15.33 2.20 -5.12
CA SER A 70 -14.88 2.24 -6.51
C SER A 70 -15.31 3.54 -7.21
N GLY A 71 -14.75 3.76 -8.41
CA GLY A 71 -15.00 4.92 -9.25
C GLY A 71 -14.43 4.70 -10.65
N GLU A 72 -14.60 5.68 -11.53
CA GLU A 72 -14.08 5.63 -12.89
C GLU A 72 -12.56 5.79 -12.91
N VAL A 73 -11.85 4.96 -13.67
CA VAL A 73 -10.42 5.11 -13.87
C VAL A 73 -10.18 6.05 -15.04
N ALA A 74 -9.91 7.32 -14.75
CA ALA A 74 -9.66 8.34 -15.78
C ALA A 74 -8.24 8.25 -16.38
N PHE A 75 -7.30 7.66 -15.64
CA PHE A 75 -5.93 7.43 -16.09
C PHE A 75 -5.33 6.25 -15.32
N GLU A 76 -4.65 5.34 -16.02
CA GLU A 76 -3.85 4.30 -15.38
C GLU A 76 -2.66 3.93 -16.28
N GLU A 77 -1.47 3.87 -15.69
CA GLU A 77 -0.26 3.39 -16.33
C GLU A 77 0.55 2.54 -15.36
N THR A 78 1.27 1.55 -15.90
CA THR A 78 2.18 0.73 -15.11
C THR A 78 3.50 0.55 -15.86
N TYR A 79 4.58 1.03 -15.25
CA TYR A 79 5.94 0.98 -15.82
C TYR A 79 6.98 0.77 -14.70
N PRO A 80 8.21 0.34 -15.01
CA PRO A 80 9.29 0.29 -14.01
C PRO A 80 9.51 1.61 -13.28
N ARG A 81 9.30 2.73 -13.98
CA ARG A 81 9.22 4.08 -13.44
C ARG A 81 8.13 4.83 -14.20
N VAL A 82 7.24 5.50 -13.47
CA VAL A 82 6.17 6.33 -14.04
C VAL A 82 6.59 7.80 -14.02
N TRP A 83 5.99 8.60 -14.90
CA TRP A 83 6.19 10.04 -14.94
C TRP A 83 5.00 10.77 -14.27
N PRO A 84 5.21 11.98 -13.73
CA PRO A 84 4.10 12.82 -13.30
C PRO A 84 3.15 13.17 -14.45
N ILE A 85 1.87 13.27 -14.15
CA ILE A 85 0.84 13.78 -15.05
C ILE A 85 0.97 15.31 -15.09
N ASN A 86 0.93 15.88 -16.30
CA ASN A 86 1.10 17.33 -16.52
C ASN A 86 0.01 17.97 -17.40
N HIS A 87 -0.96 17.18 -17.84
CA HIS A 87 -2.01 17.59 -18.78
C HIS A 87 -3.41 17.17 -18.30
N PHE A 88 -3.54 16.79 -17.01
CA PHE A 88 -4.86 16.56 -16.44
C PHE A 88 -5.62 17.90 -16.35
N PRO A 89 -6.92 17.95 -16.68
CA PRO A 89 -7.68 19.20 -16.65
C PRO A 89 -7.68 19.89 -15.28
N GLU A 90 -7.67 19.10 -14.20
CA GLU A 90 -7.57 19.61 -12.83
C GLU A 90 -6.11 19.80 -12.42
N SER A 91 -5.72 21.05 -12.13
CA SER A 91 -4.33 21.41 -11.85
C SER A 91 -3.78 20.80 -10.55
N GLU A 92 -4.66 20.62 -9.56
CA GLU A 92 -4.32 19.98 -8.27
C GLU A 92 -3.90 18.52 -8.46
N ILE A 93 -4.51 17.81 -9.41
CA ILE A 93 -4.13 16.43 -9.76
C ILE A 93 -2.72 16.40 -10.36
N ASN A 94 -2.36 17.34 -11.22
CA ASN A 94 -1.00 17.43 -11.76
C ASN A 94 0.03 17.71 -10.66
N ALA A 95 -0.28 18.62 -9.72
CA ALA A 95 0.59 18.95 -8.58
C ALA A 95 0.76 17.76 -7.63
N ALA A 96 -0.33 17.07 -7.30
CA ALA A 96 -0.32 15.86 -6.48
C ALA A 96 0.49 14.74 -7.16
N SER A 97 0.27 14.52 -8.46
CA SER A 97 1.00 13.55 -9.27
C SER A 97 2.52 13.80 -9.23
N ASN A 98 2.95 15.06 -9.37
CA ASN A 98 4.36 15.44 -9.27
C ASN A 98 4.92 15.15 -7.87
N THR A 99 4.18 15.53 -6.82
CA THR A 99 4.58 15.31 -5.43
C THR A 99 4.76 13.83 -5.13
N LEU A 100 3.79 13.00 -5.47
CA LEU A 100 3.81 11.54 -5.23
C LEU A 100 4.97 10.87 -5.97
N VAL A 101 5.13 11.16 -7.27
CA VAL A 101 6.19 10.54 -8.08
C VAL A 101 7.57 11.00 -7.61
N SER A 102 7.74 12.28 -7.30
CA SER A 102 9.01 12.83 -6.82
C SER A 102 9.39 12.25 -5.46
N LYS A 103 8.43 12.12 -4.54
CA LYS A 103 8.66 11.47 -3.23
C LYS A 103 9.07 10.01 -3.37
N HIS A 104 8.37 9.23 -4.20
CA HIS A 104 8.69 7.82 -4.42
C HIS A 104 10.05 7.58 -5.11
N LYS A 105 10.66 8.60 -5.74
CA LYS A 105 12.02 8.46 -6.32
C LYS A 105 13.09 8.24 -5.25
N SER A 106 12.94 8.81 -4.06
CA SER A 106 13.96 8.78 -3.00
C SER A 106 13.49 8.20 -1.67
N ALA A 107 12.20 7.88 -1.51
CA ALA A 107 11.64 7.41 -0.23
C ALA A 107 12.22 6.06 0.25
N PHE A 108 12.73 5.22 -0.65
CA PHE A 108 13.16 3.84 -0.33
C PHE A 108 14.60 3.56 -0.79
N PRO A 109 15.62 4.15 -0.12
CA PRO A 109 17.01 4.08 -0.58
C PRO A 109 17.63 2.68 -0.50
N THR A 110 17.12 1.81 0.36
CA THR A 110 17.58 0.42 0.53
C THR A 110 16.80 -0.59 -0.29
N GLU A 111 15.85 -0.13 -1.11
CA GLU A 111 14.95 -0.98 -1.88
C GLU A 111 15.09 -0.71 -3.37
N ARG A 112 14.71 -1.70 -4.18
CA ARG A 112 14.65 -1.55 -5.64
C ARG A 112 13.20 -1.53 -6.09
N ILE A 113 12.79 -0.43 -6.72
CA ILE A 113 11.51 -0.35 -7.42
C ILE A 113 11.58 -1.22 -8.67
N LEU A 114 10.67 -2.20 -8.76
CA LEU A 114 10.56 -3.10 -9.90
C LEU A 114 9.49 -2.64 -10.88
N MET A 115 8.34 -2.21 -10.35
CA MET A 115 7.22 -1.66 -11.09
C MET A 115 6.54 -0.58 -10.25
N GLN A 116 5.96 0.42 -10.91
CA GLN A 116 5.11 1.44 -10.31
C GLN A 116 3.81 1.53 -11.12
N ARG A 117 2.69 1.61 -10.42
CA ARG A 117 1.38 1.90 -11.02
C ARG A 117 0.96 3.31 -10.62
N HIS A 118 0.67 4.15 -11.60
CA HIS A 118 0.11 5.48 -11.40
C HIS A 118 -1.35 5.44 -11.84
N ARG A 119 -2.27 5.94 -11.02
CA ARG A 119 -3.70 5.89 -11.31
C ARG A 119 -4.41 7.14 -10.84
N VAL A 120 -5.26 7.70 -11.70
CA VAL A 120 -6.27 8.71 -11.32
C VAL A 120 -7.64 8.04 -11.38
N ARG A 121 -8.39 8.17 -10.29
CA ARG A 121 -9.74 7.60 -10.16
C ARG A 121 -10.70 8.70 -9.75
N ILE A 122 -11.81 8.80 -10.48
CA ILE A 122 -12.89 9.76 -10.23
C ILE A 122 -13.99 9.02 -9.46
N VAL A 123 -14.29 9.50 -8.26
CA VAL A 123 -15.34 8.93 -7.41
C VAL A 123 -16.55 9.86 -7.46
N PRO A 124 -17.73 9.38 -7.88
CA PRO A 124 -18.92 10.21 -7.83
C PRO A 124 -19.30 10.45 -6.36
N VAL A 125 -19.60 11.70 -6.03
CA VAL A 125 -20.10 12.12 -4.72
C VAL A 125 -21.28 13.06 -4.93
N THR A 126 -22.40 12.74 -4.32
CA THR A 126 -23.61 13.56 -4.31
C THR A 126 -23.91 13.98 -2.88
N GLN A 127 -23.82 15.28 -2.59
CA GLN A 127 -24.28 15.85 -1.33
C GLN A 127 -25.75 16.25 -1.44
N VAL A 128 -26.58 15.75 -0.53
CA VAL A 128 -28.02 16.03 -0.47
C VAL A 128 -28.32 16.80 0.79
N ALA A 129 -28.69 18.07 0.65
CA ALA A 129 -29.22 18.87 1.74
C ALA A 129 -30.71 18.53 1.96
N TYR A 130 -31.12 18.44 3.22
CA TYR A 130 -32.51 18.19 3.59
C TYR A 130 -32.89 18.96 4.86
N SER A 131 -34.20 19.18 5.02
CA SER A 131 -34.79 19.79 6.19
C SER A 131 -35.82 18.84 6.79
N TYR A 132 -35.71 18.57 8.10
CA TYR A 132 -36.65 17.71 8.81
C TYR A 132 -36.90 18.26 10.22
N LYS A 133 -38.17 18.52 10.57
CA LYS A 133 -38.59 19.05 11.89
C LYS A 133 -37.70 20.22 12.34
N ASP A 134 -37.58 21.24 11.49
CA ASP A 134 -36.79 22.47 11.71
C ASP A 134 -35.27 22.27 11.82
N MET A 135 -34.76 21.06 11.56
CA MET A 135 -33.32 20.79 11.44
C MET A 135 -32.90 20.75 9.98
N ASN A 136 -31.90 21.55 9.62
CA ASN A 136 -31.23 21.47 8.32
C ASN A 136 -29.98 20.61 8.46
N SER A 137 -29.83 19.64 7.56
CA SER A 137 -28.71 18.71 7.57
C SER A 137 -28.39 18.25 6.15
N CYS A 138 -27.34 17.45 5.99
CA CYS A 138 -27.02 16.82 4.72
C CYS A 138 -26.57 15.37 4.90
N PHE A 139 -26.67 14.61 3.82
CA PHE A 139 -26.05 13.30 3.71
C PHE A 139 -25.35 13.19 2.35
N PHE A 140 -24.51 12.18 2.21
CA PHE A 140 -23.72 11.95 1.01
C PHE A 140 -24.04 10.57 0.44
N VAL A 141 -24.16 10.50 -0.88
CA VAL A 141 -24.15 9.24 -1.64
C VAL A 141 -22.88 9.22 -2.47
N TYR A 142 -22.06 8.18 -2.35
CA TYR A 142 -20.74 8.17 -2.94
C TYR A 142 -20.29 6.79 -3.45
N GLY A 143 -19.38 6.82 -4.43
CA GLY A 143 -18.87 5.62 -5.11
C GLY A 143 -19.89 4.97 -6.04
N PHE A 144 -19.44 4.03 -6.86
CA PHE A 144 -20.35 3.24 -7.71
C PHE A 144 -21.16 2.21 -6.93
N GLU A 145 -20.77 1.93 -5.69
CA GLU A 145 -21.55 1.14 -4.73
C GLU A 145 -22.72 1.92 -4.14
N HIS A 146 -22.84 3.24 -4.40
CA HIS A 146 -23.87 4.12 -3.84
C HIS A 146 -23.91 4.09 -2.31
N ARG A 147 -22.75 4.07 -1.65
CA ARG A 147 -22.69 4.08 -0.18
C ARG A 147 -23.26 5.39 0.37
N VAL A 148 -23.89 5.31 1.53
CA VAL A 148 -24.48 6.48 2.20
C VAL A 148 -23.68 6.86 3.44
N HIS A 149 -23.36 8.16 3.57
CA HIS A 149 -22.82 8.74 4.79
C HIS A 149 -23.78 9.82 5.31
N ALA A 150 -24.44 9.54 6.44
CA ALA A 150 -25.45 10.40 7.05
C ALA A 150 -25.19 10.55 8.56
N PRO A 151 -24.14 11.31 8.96
CA PRO A 151 -23.72 11.41 10.37
C PRO A 151 -24.80 12.05 11.26
N ASP A 152 -25.57 12.98 10.69
CA ASP A 152 -26.57 13.79 11.37
C ASP A 152 -28.02 13.30 11.13
N TYR A 153 -28.19 12.01 10.79
CA TYR A 153 -29.51 11.46 10.51
C TYR A 153 -30.43 11.55 11.76
N PRO A 154 -31.62 12.19 11.65
CA PRO A 154 -32.42 12.56 12.82
C PRO A 154 -33.13 11.37 13.49
N ALA A 155 -33.38 10.28 12.75
CA ALA A 155 -33.99 9.08 13.30
C ALA A 155 -32.91 8.10 13.78
N LYS A 156 -32.37 8.34 14.98
CA LYS A 156 -31.67 7.30 15.75
C LYS A 156 -32.73 6.33 16.29
N CYS A 157 -33.18 5.39 15.46
CA CYS A 157 -34.17 4.40 15.87
C CYS A 157 -33.65 3.61 17.10
N CYS A 158 -34.53 3.39 18.08
CA CYS A 158 -34.26 2.71 19.36
C CYS A 158 -33.81 1.23 19.22
N CYS A 159 -33.58 0.75 18.00
CA CYS A 159 -33.43 -0.66 17.66
C CYS A 159 -32.27 -0.94 16.67
N GLY A 160 -31.35 0.00 16.46
CA GLY A 160 -30.15 -0.24 15.64
C GLY A 160 -30.35 -0.15 14.12
N CYS A 161 -31.37 0.57 13.64
CA CYS A 161 -31.52 0.85 12.21
C CYS A 161 -30.53 1.93 11.78
N THR A 162 -29.52 1.56 10.99
CA THR A 162 -28.65 2.48 10.25
C THR A 162 -29.19 2.69 8.85
N VAL A 163 -28.97 3.90 8.29
CA VAL A 163 -29.15 4.14 6.85
C VAL A 163 -28.17 3.22 6.12
N ILE A 164 -28.69 2.32 5.27
CA ILE A 164 -27.91 1.40 4.42
C ILE A 164 -27.48 2.15 3.16
#